data_AF-A0A1E1XRH3-F1
#
_entry.id   AF-A0A1E1XRH3-F1
#
_cell.length_a   1.000
_cell.length_b   1.000
_cell.length_c   1.000
_cell.angle_alpha   90.00
_cell.angle_beta   90.00
_cell.angle_gamma   90.00
#
_symmetry.space_group_name_H-M   'P 1'
#
loop_
_entity.id
_entity.type
_entity.pdbx_description
1 polymer ?
#
loop_
_entity_poly.entity_id
_entity_poly.type
_entity_poly.pdbx_seq_one_letter_code
_entity_poly.pdbx_strand_id
1 'polypeptide(L)'
;MDSRGNSGTPKQASGTVPGPAVTPLRQSPKAGPASADCSDDKSMPSFVLKSTLSPEAPVFVPRHFRVPLPQEVAEPCPPYPPSPQSQDANQYAMLELMSFIDDVTLCPAEFDSKIEDVTSILSGITDAGGLSQVVDTIFQQGLKEANFRYSGARLCNHLGSNLHIRGVEEDFTNMLLDRCHKECVKRNDLGSGDFDDAYLRGLLLFIAELFSQMVFLREDHSYKVKHLAACIPNMMHALLQSLTKENIKCTIQVLKLTGACLEDYEKVGSPETDCCALDSVFEKLCEISQKKDIDPTAALMVKNVLELRERNWGRSSSSSSSPSAGQADDSLPITCGPDGVPVSIEEERFIQELLLTERMGNIEMSDGSGYANNCCNDDMDDEIAAAYEEFLKESGQ
;
A
#
# COMPACT_ATOMS: atom_id res chain seq x y z
N MET A 1 -66.95 20.31 -15.46
CA MET A 1 -65.67 21.02 -15.58
C MET A 1 -64.60 19.97 -15.82
N ASP A 2 -64.67 19.23 -16.93
CA ASP A 2 -64.28 19.61 -18.30
C ASP A 2 -62.76 19.85 -18.36
N SER A 3 -61.92 19.18 -19.16
CA SER A 3 -62.12 18.46 -20.42
C SER A 3 -60.90 17.57 -20.76
N ARG A 4 -61.17 16.41 -21.39
CA ARG A 4 -60.58 15.84 -22.65
C ARG A 4 -59.06 15.97 -22.88
N GLY A 5 -58.28 14.93 -23.22
CA GLY A 5 -58.50 13.78 -24.12
C GLY A 5 -57.47 13.86 -25.28
N ASN A 6 -56.55 12.90 -25.45
CA ASN A 6 -56.49 11.88 -26.54
C ASN A 6 -55.16 11.09 -26.34
N SER A 7 -55.05 9.75 -26.27
CA SER A 7 -55.24 8.67 -27.27
C SER A 7 -54.47 8.92 -28.59
N GLY A 8 -53.62 8.03 -29.17
CA GLY A 8 -53.31 6.62 -28.90
C GLY A 8 -52.08 6.08 -29.67
N THR A 9 -51.74 4.85 -29.31
CA THR A 9 -50.75 3.79 -29.70
C THR A 9 -50.81 3.27 -31.18
N PRO A 10 -50.13 2.16 -31.63
CA PRO A 10 -48.76 1.58 -31.47
C PRO A 10 -48.15 0.88 -32.77
N LYS A 11 -47.00 0.16 -32.62
CA LYS A 11 -46.45 -1.01 -33.42
C LYS A 11 -45.81 -0.71 -34.81
N GLN A 12 -44.83 -1.42 -35.40
CA GLN A 12 -44.08 -2.70 -35.25
C GLN A 12 -42.83 -2.63 -36.22
N ALA A 13 -41.62 -3.06 -35.86
CA ALA A 13 -40.91 -4.34 -36.15
C ALA A 13 -40.39 -4.66 -37.59
N SER A 14 -39.18 -5.27 -37.63
CA SER A 14 -38.49 -6.03 -38.72
C SER A 14 -37.60 -5.21 -39.67
N GLY A 15 -36.40 -5.61 -40.14
CA GLY A 15 -35.63 -6.86 -40.11
C GLY A 15 -34.90 -7.08 -41.45
N THR A 16 -33.64 -7.54 -41.41
CA THR A 16 -32.91 -8.38 -42.42
C THR A 16 -31.92 -7.74 -43.44
N VAL A 17 -30.78 -8.44 -43.61
CA VAL A 17 -29.56 -8.27 -44.48
C VAL A 17 -29.78 -8.83 -45.91
N PRO A 18 -28.97 -8.50 -46.95
CA PRO A 18 -27.82 -9.35 -47.42
C PRO A 18 -26.59 -8.59 -48.07
N GLY A 19 -25.41 -9.23 -48.18
CA GLY A 19 -24.15 -8.73 -48.85
C GLY A 19 -24.10 -9.00 -50.39
N PRO A 20 -22.93 -9.22 -51.09
CA PRO A 20 -21.48 -9.04 -50.80
C PRO A 20 -20.64 -8.39 -51.97
N ALA A 21 -19.28 -8.54 -51.93
CA ALA A 21 -18.24 -8.45 -53.00
C ALA A 21 -17.41 -7.11 -53.07
N VAL A 22 -16.08 -6.98 -53.34
CA VAL A 22 -15.01 -7.75 -54.03
C VAL A 22 -13.60 -7.29 -53.52
N THR A 23 -12.58 -8.17 -53.52
CA THR A 23 -11.12 -7.95 -53.23
C THR A 23 -10.30 -7.59 -54.49
N PRO A 24 -9.04 -7.07 -54.42
CA PRO A 24 -7.86 -7.97 -54.44
C PRO A 24 -6.65 -7.48 -53.58
N LEU A 25 -5.99 -8.32 -52.77
CA LEU A 25 -4.86 -9.23 -53.07
C LEU A 25 -3.49 -8.54 -53.29
N ARG A 26 -2.57 -8.65 -52.31
CA ARG A 26 -1.12 -8.76 -52.57
C ARG A 26 -0.39 -9.58 -51.49
N GLN A 27 -0.29 -10.86 -51.83
CA GLN A 27 0.69 -11.91 -51.51
C GLN A 27 1.88 -11.61 -50.57
N SER A 28 2.02 -12.48 -49.58
CA SER A 28 3.27 -12.95 -48.98
C SER A 28 3.86 -14.14 -49.77
N PRO A 29 5.19 -14.33 -49.84
CA PRO A 29 5.78 -15.58 -50.33
C PRO A 29 6.06 -16.58 -49.20
N LYS A 30 5.63 -17.80 -49.50
CA LYS A 30 5.79 -19.10 -48.84
C LYS A 30 7.22 -19.48 -48.44
N ALA A 31 7.30 -20.20 -47.32
CA ALA A 31 8.35 -21.17 -47.02
C ALA A 31 8.16 -22.49 -47.80
N GLY A 32 9.24 -23.23 -48.03
CA GLY A 32 9.26 -24.60 -48.54
C GLY A 32 10.69 -25.17 -48.65
N PRO A 33 10.88 -26.51 -48.58
CA PRO A 33 11.74 -27.12 -47.56
C PRO A 33 12.77 -28.17 -48.08
N ALA A 34 13.46 -28.84 -47.11
CA ALA A 34 14.15 -30.15 -47.18
C ALA A 34 15.50 -30.20 -47.93
N SER A 35 16.49 -31.04 -47.64
CA SER A 35 16.85 -31.99 -46.57
C SER A 35 18.30 -32.47 -46.87
N ALA A 36 19.01 -32.95 -45.85
CA ALA A 36 20.13 -33.92 -45.80
C ALA A 36 20.98 -34.22 -47.08
N ASP A 37 22.31 -34.16 -46.98
CA ASP A 37 23.15 -35.37 -46.84
C ASP A 37 24.63 -35.05 -46.53
N CYS A 38 25.34 -36.07 -46.06
CA CYS A 38 26.68 -36.09 -45.45
C CYS A 38 27.87 -35.98 -46.44
N SER A 39 29.02 -35.66 -45.84
CA SER A 39 30.39 -36.07 -46.23
C SER A 39 30.97 -35.55 -47.55
N ASP A 40 31.98 -34.68 -47.49
CA ASP A 40 33.32 -35.14 -47.88
C ASP A 40 34.45 -34.19 -47.45
N ASP A 41 35.54 -34.82 -47.09
CA ASP A 41 36.79 -34.32 -46.56
C ASP A 41 37.63 -33.70 -47.69
N LYS A 42 38.02 -32.43 -47.57
CA LYS A 42 39.12 -31.85 -48.39
C LYS A 42 39.70 -30.60 -47.73
N SER A 43 40.75 -30.84 -46.95
CA SER A 43 41.95 -30.01 -46.78
C SER A 43 41.98 -28.72 -47.61
N MET A 44 41.83 -27.58 -46.95
CA MET A 44 42.16 -26.26 -47.48
C MET A 44 43.58 -25.86 -47.05
N PRO A 45 44.43 -25.35 -47.94
CA PRO A 45 45.76 -24.87 -47.59
C PRO A 45 45.65 -23.55 -46.79
N SER A 46 46.40 -23.47 -45.69
CA SER A 46 46.63 -22.26 -44.92
C SER A 46 47.24 -21.16 -45.81
N PHE A 47 46.45 -20.16 -46.17
CA PHE A 47 46.94 -18.92 -46.76
C PHE A 47 47.43 -18.01 -45.64
N VAL A 48 48.72 -18.08 -45.34
CA VAL A 48 49.40 -17.06 -44.52
C VAL A 48 49.46 -15.77 -45.34
N LEU A 49 48.50 -14.87 -45.15
CA LEU A 49 48.58 -13.50 -45.64
C LEU A 49 49.63 -12.76 -44.81
N LYS A 50 50.89 -12.80 -45.25
CA LYS A 50 51.92 -11.90 -44.75
C LYS A 50 51.59 -10.48 -45.23
N SER A 51 50.88 -9.72 -44.40
CA SER A 51 50.60 -8.31 -44.66
C SER A 51 51.90 -7.50 -44.51
N THR A 52 52.32 -6.84 -45.59
CA THR A 52 53.48 -5.91 -45.63
C THR A 52 53.05 -4.46 -45.46
N LEU A 53 51.97 -4.20 -44.72
CA LEU A 53 51.45 -2.85 -44.49
C LEU A 53 51.95 -2.34 -43.13
N SER A 54 52.67 -1.23 -43.15
CA SER A 54 53.11 -0.54 -41.94
C SER A 54 51.91 0.14 -41.26
N PRO A 55 51.72 -0.01 -39.94
CA PRO A 55 50.65 0.65 -39.18
C PRO A 55 50.84 2.18 -39.07
N GLU A 56 52.00 2.70 -39.48
CA GLU A 56 52.38 4.11 -39.40
C GLU A 56 52.36 4.81 -40.77
N ALA A 57 51.74 4.19 -41.78
CA ALA A 57 51.66 4.81 -43.11
C ALA A 57 50.82 6.11 -43.08
N PRO A 58 51.35 7.24 -43.58
CA PRO A 58 50.59 8.49 -43.63
C PRO A 58 49.34 8.33 -44.51
N VAL A 59 48.22 8.88 -44.04
CA VAL A 59 46.92 8.82 -44.73
C VAL A 59 47.06 9.36 -46.16
N PHE A 60 46.69 8.54 -47.14
CA PHE A 60 46.69 8.93 -48.54
C PHE A 60 45.54 9.89 -48.81
N VAL A 61 45.84 11.19 -48.98
CA VAL A 61 44.88 12.22 -49.38
C VAL A 61 45.19 12.65 -50.82
N PRO A 62 44.34 12.30 -51.81
CA PRO A 62 44.54 12.72 -53.19
C PRO A 62 44.56 14.25 -53.31
N ARG A 63 45.64 14.82 -53.85
CA ARG A 63 45.92 16.27 -53.90
C ARG A 63 44.94 17.13 -54.73
N HIS A 64 43.88 16.52 -55.28
CA HIS A 64 42.88 17.21 -56.12
C HIS A 64 41.42 16.92 -55.74
N PHE A 65 41.17 16.27 -54.59
CA PHE A 65 39.80 16.11 -54.10
C PHE A 65 39.40 17.32 -53.26
N ARG A 66 38.78 18.33 -53.89
CA ARG A 66 38.11 19.42 -53.18
C ARG A 66 36.65 19.03 -52.96
N VAL A 67 36.30 18.68 -51.72
CA VAL A 67 34.90 18.67 -51.27
C VAL A 67 34.47 20.14 -51.18
N PRO A 68 33.41 20.58 -51.87
CA PRO A 68 32.85 21.91 -51.66
C PRO A 68 32.41 22.01 -50.19
N LEU A 69 32.94 22.99 -49.47
CA LEU A 69 32.40 23.36 -48.16
C LEU A 69 30.94 23.80 -48.37
N PRO A 70 29.94 23.18 -47.71
CA PRO A 70 28.64 23.81 -47.63
C PRO A 70 28.80 25.11 -46.85
N GLN A 71 28.43 26.22 -47.49
CA GLN A 71 28.22 27.52 -46.86
C GLN A 71 27.38 27.33 -45.58
N GLU A 72 27.80 27.96 -44.49
CA GLU A 72 26.99 28.13 -43.29
C GLU A 72 25.72 28.92 -43.65
N VAL A 73 24.68 28.21 -44.04
CA VAL A 73 23.31 28.66 -43.92
C VAL A 73 22.77 27.90 -42.70
N ALA A 74 22.49 28.65 -41.64
CA ALA A 74 21.86 28.14 -40.43
C ALA A 74 20.43 27.69 -40.75
N GLU A 75 20.30 26.49 -41.31
CA GLU A 75 19.07 25.71 -41.29
C GLU A 75 18.91 25.18 -39.85
N PRO A 76 17.78 25.42 -39.17
CA PRO A 76 17.55 24.84 -37.85
C PRO A 76 17.60 23.33 -37.96
N CYS A 77 18.53 22.69 -37.24
CA CYS A 77 18.45 21.26 -36.98
C CYS A 77 17.01 20.95 -36.52
N PRO A 78 16.32 19.94 -37.07
CA PRO A 78 15.11 19.46 -36.42
C PRO A 78 15.52 19.13 -34.97
N PRO A 79 14.79 19.63 -33.96
CA PRO A 79 15.13 19.33 -32.58
C PRO A 79 15.19 17.81 -32.47
N TYR A 80 16.29 17.30 -31.93
CA TYR A 80 16.29 15.95 -31.40
C TYR A 80 14.99 15.78 -30.61
N PRO A 81 14.20 14.73 -30.84
CA PRO A 81 13.08 14.47 -29.95
C PRO A 81 13.64 14.50 -28.51
N PRO A 82 12.97 15.16 -27.56
CA PRO A 82 13.41 15.11 -26.17
C PRO A 82 13.63 13.64 -25.81
N SER A 83 14.77 13.33 -25.20
CA SER A 83 15.14 11.98 -24.79
C SER A 83 13.93 11.32 -24.11
N PRO A 84 13.47 10.13 -24.52
CA PRO A 84 12.36 9.42 -23.87
C PRO A 84 12.60 9.08 -22.38
N GLN A 85 13.81 9.31 -21.88
CA GLN A 85 14.34 8.80 -20.63
C GLN A 85 13.54 9.19 -19.37
N SER A 86 12.87 10.35 -19.34
CA SER A 86 12.11 10.77 -18.15
C SER A 86 10.76 10.06 -18.02
N GLN A 87 10.02 9.87 -19.12
CA GLN A 87 8.77 9.10 -19.10
C GLN A 87 9.05 7.62 -18.81
N ASP A 88 10.13 7.07 -19.38
CA ASP A 88 10.50 5.67 -19.17
C ASP A 88 10.89 5.40 -17.69
N ALA A 89 11.60 6.33 -17.04
CA ALA A 89 12.00 6.19 -15.63
C ALA A 89 10.79 6.23 -14.68
N ASN A 90 9.89 7.20 -14.86
CA ASN A 90 8.67 7.28 -14.05
C ASN A 90 7.79 6.03 -14.27
N GLN A 91 7.67 5.55 -15.51
CA GLN A 91 6.89 4.36 -15.81
C GLN A 91 7.45 3.12 -15.12
N TYR A 92 8.77 2.94 -15.14
CA TYR A 92 9.43 1.85 -14.40
C TYR A 92 9.18 1.95 -12.90
N ALA A 93 9.37 3.13 -12.31
CA ALA A 93 9.13 3.34 -10.88
C ALA A 93 7.68 3.04 -10.46
N MET A 94 6.70 3.37 -11.31
CA MET A 94 5.30 3.03 -11.07
C MET A 94 5.02 1.53 -11.16
N LEU A 95 5.68 0.81 -12.08
CA LEU A 95 5.55 -0.64 -12.18
C LEU A 95 6.10 -1.34 -10.93
N GLU A 96 7.28 -0.92 -10.47
CA GLU A 96 7.91 -1.46 -9.26
C GLU A 96 7.09 -1.14 -8.01
N LEU A 97 6.50 0.07 -7.92
CA LEU A 97 5.54 0.39 -6.87
C LEU A 97 4.33 -0.53 -6.89
N MET A 98 3.76 -0.82 -8.06
CA MET A 98 2.60 -1.72 -8.14
C MET A 98 2.98 -3.15 -7.75
N SER A 99 4.14 -3.65 -8.18
CA SER A 99 4.65 -4.96 -7.74
C SER A 99 4.82 -5.01 -6.22
N PHE A 100 5.44 -3.97 -5.63
CA PHE A 100 5.58 -3.88 -4.18
C PHE A 100 4.23 -3.89 -3.46
N ILE A 101 3.24 -3.13 -3.97
CA ILE A 101 1.90 -3.09 -3.39
C ILE A 101 1.25 -4.47 -3.45
N ASP A 102 1.30 -5.15 -4.60
CA ASP A 102 0.72 -6.48 -4.75
C ASP A 102 1.39 -7.49 -3.80
N ASP A 103 2.72 -7.47 -3.73
CA ASP A 103 3.52 -8.34 -2.86
C ASP A 103 3.13 -8.17 -1.39
N VAL A 104 3.09 -6.93 -0.87
CA VAL A 104 2.76 -6.69 0.54
C VAL A 104 1.26 -6.80 0.84
N THR A 105 0.41 -6.80 -0.19
CA THR A 105 -1.03 -7.09 -0.07
C THR A 105 -1.27 -8.59 0.11
N LEU A 106 -0.49 -9.42 -0.58
CA LEU A 106 -0.55 -10.88 -0.49
C LEU A 106 0.26 -11.42 0.69
N CYS A 107 1.42 -10.84 0.95
CA CYS A 107 2.36 -11.23 2.00
C CYS A 107 2.88 -10.00 2.77
N PRO A 108 2.15 -9.51 3.80
CA PRO A 108 2.57 -8.33 4.56
C PRO A 108 3.95 -8.44 5.23
N ALA A 109 4.45 -9.66 5.44
CA ALA A 109 5.77 -9.92 6.02
C ALA A 109 6.94 -9.49 5.11
N GLU A 110 6.72 -9.36 3.80
CA GLU A 110 7.77 -8.95 2.85
C GLU A 110 8.07 -7.45 2.90
N PHE A 111 7.23 -6.66 3.58
CA PHE A 111 7.31 -5.21 3.60
C PHE A 111 8.71 -4.70 3.97
N ASP A 112 9.25 -5.18 5.10
CA ASP A 112 10.56 -4.73 5.61
C ASP A 112 11.72 -5.12 4.70
N SER A 113 11.61 -6.24 4.00
CA SER A 113 12.65 -6.71 3.08
C SER A 113 12.69 -5.92 1.77
N LYS A 114 11.56 -5.34 1.34
CA LYS A 114 11.43 -4.69 0.02
C LYS A 114 11.33 -3.16 0.06
N ILE A 115 11.11 -2.58 1.25
CA ILE A 115 10.82 -1.15 1.38
C ILE A 115 11.98 -0.24 0.93
N GLU A 116 13.22 -0.60 1.26
CA GLU A 116 14.39 0.19 0.86
C GLU A 116 14.60 0.16 -0.65
N ASP A 117 14.38 -0.99 -1.29
CA ASP A 117 14.51 -1.16 -2.74
C ASP A 117 13.47 -0.31 -3.49
N VAL A 118 12.19 -0.40 -3.08
CA VAL A 118 11.14 0.43 -3.72
C VAL A 118 11.37 1.91 -3.48
N THR A 119 11.82 2.32 -2.28
CA THR A 119 12.17 3.73 -2.01
C THR A 119 13.32 4.21 -2.89
N SER A 120 14.36 3.38 -3.07
CA SER A 120 15.48 3.68 -3.97
C SER A 120 15.02 3.87 -5.42
N ILE A 121 14.15 2.98 -5.91
CA ILE A 121 13.59 3.07 -7.27
C ILE A 121 12.73 4.34 -7.42
N LEU A 122 11.87 4.65 -6.44
CA LEU A 122 11.02 5.84 -6.44
C LEU A 122 11.83 7.15 -6.41
N SER A 123 13.05 7.13 -5.85
CA SER A 123 13.95 8.31 -5.89
C SER A 123 14.39 8.68 -7.31
N GLY A 124 14.23 7.78 -8.28
CA GLY A 124 14.49 8.00 -9.70
C GLY A 124 13.41 8.83 -10.43
N ILE A 125 12.30 9.15 -9.78
CA ILE A 125 11.26 10.02 -10.36
C ILE A 125 11.83 11.41 -10.67
N THR A 126 11.47 11.95 -11.82
CA THR A 126 12.13 13.18 -12.34
C THR A 126 11.34 14.47 -12.15
N ASP A 127 10.05 14.38 -11.81
CA ASP A 127 9.15 15.53 -11.79
C ASP A 127 7.98 15.35 -10.81
N ALA A 128 7.34 16.47 -10.48
CA ALA A 128 6.21 16.51 -9.55
C ALA A 128 5.00 15.69 -10.04
N GLY A 129 4.83 15.53 -11.36
CA GLY A 129 3.75 14.73 -11.94
C GLY A 129 3.93 13.23 -11.67
N GLY A 130 5.17 12.74 -11.69
CA GLY A 130 5.50 11.38 -11.27
C GLY A 130 5.25 11.16 -9.77
N LEU A 131 5.68 12.10 -8.91
CA LEU A 131 5.43 12.04 -7.47
C LEU A 131 3.93 12.03 -7.15
N SER A 132 3.14 12.85 -7.85
CA SER A 132 1.68 12.88 -7.72
C SER A 132 1.06 11.54 -8.08
N GLN A 133 1.55 10.86 -9.12
CA GLN A 133 1.07 9.54 -9.49
C GLN A 133 1.38 8.49 -8.42
N VAL A 134 2.55 8.54 -7.78
CA VAL A 134 2.89 7.66 -6.64
C VAL A 134 1.90 7.87 -5.50
N VAL A 135 1.70 9.13 -5.08
CA VAL A 135 0.77 9.48 -4.00
C VAL A 135 -0.65 9.01 -4.32
N ASP A 136 -1.15 9.33 -5.52
CA ASP A 136 -2.49 8.93 -5.96
C ASP A 136 -2.64 7.41 -5.99
N THR A 137 -1.62 6.70 -6.43
CA THR A 137 -1.64 5.24 -6.57
C THR A 137 -1.68 4.57 -5.20
N ILE A 138 -0.79 4.95 -4.27
CA ILE A 138 -0.81 4.42 -2.90
C ILE A 138 -2.13 4.75 -2.22
N PHE A 139 -2.63 5.98 -2.41
CA PHE A 139 -3.90 6.41 -1.85
C PHE A 139 -5.06 5.54 -2.36
N GLN A 140 -5.22 5.42 -3.67
CA GLN A 140 -6.30 4.61 -4.26
C GLN A 140 -6.25 3.14 -3.84
N GLN A 141 -5.05 2.57 -3.71
CA GLN A 141 -4.91 1.19 -3.24
C GLN A 141 -5.25 1.05 -1.76
N GLY A 142 -4.81 1.99 -0.89
CA GLY A 142 -5.15 1.97 0.53
C GLY A 142 -6.66 2.10 0.82
N LEU A 143 -7.38 2.77 -0.08
CA LEU A 143 -8.84 2.87 -0.05
C LEU A 143 -9.51 1.52 -0.35
N LYS A 144 -9.08 0.88 -1.45
CA LYS A 144 -9.72 -0.31 -2.03
C LYS A 144 -9.32 -1.60 -1.33
N GLU A 145 -8.03 -1.78 -1.08
CA GLU A 145 -7.46 -3.05 -0.60
C GLU A 145 -7.32 -3.05 0.92
N ALA A 146 -8.22 -3.78 1.59
CA ALA A 146 -8.23 -3.87 3.04
C ALA A 146 -6.92 -4.45 3.61
N ASN A 147 -6.31 -5.42 2.91
CA ASN A 147 -5.06 -6.06 3.30
C ASN A 147 -3.85 -5.13 3.09
N PHE A 148 -3.91 -4.26 2.08
CA PHE A 148 -2.85 -3.27 1.86
C PHE A 148 -2.92 -2.11 2.85
N ARG A 149 -4.11 -1.74 3.32
CA ARG A 149 -4.37 -0.48 4.02
C ARG A 149 -3.34 -0.12 5.11
N TYR A 150 -3.03 -1.07 5.99
CA TYR A 150 -2.01 -0.89 7.03
C TYR A 150 -0.61 -0.68 6.42
N SER A 151 -0.19 -1.57 5.52
CA SER A 151 1.07 -1.48 4.79
C SER A 151 1.19 -0.17 3.99
N GLY A 152 0.12 0.29 3.36
CA GLY A 152 0.06 1.54 2.61
C GLY A 152 0.27 2.76 3.50
N ALA A 153 -0.34 2.79 4.69
CA ALA A 153 -0.10 3.88 5.63
C ALA A 153 1.32 3.84 6.22
N ARG A 154 1.85 2.64 6.49
CA ARG A 154 3.24 2.42 6.90
C ARG A 154 4.22 2.88 5.81
N LEU A 155 3.92 2.59 4.54
CA LEU A 155 4.67 3.05 3.38
C LEU A 155 4.66 4.57 3.28
N CYS A 156 3.49 5.21 3.39
CA CYS A 156 3.39 6.67 3.40
C CYS A 156 4.24 7.31 4.50
N ASN A 157 4.23 6.74 5.72
CA ASN A 157 5.05 7.21 6.83
C ASN A 157 6.55 7.09 6.53
N HIS A 158 6.97 5.96 5.94
CA HIS A 158 8.37 5.76 5.53
C HIS A 158 8.79 6.71 4.41
N LEU A 159 8.01 6.81 3.33
CA LEU A 159 8.32 7.67 2.18
C LEU A 159 8.35 9.15 2.59
N GLY A 160 7.47 9.58 3.50
CA GLY A 160 7.48 10.95 4.02
C GLY A 160 8.80 11.35 4.71
N SER A 161 9.57 10.37 5.21
CA SER A 161 10.87 10.61 5.86
C SER A 161 12.07 10.33 4.95
N ASN A 162 11.93 9.43 3.97
CA ASN A 162 13.06 8.88 3.21
C ASN A 162 13.06 9.25 1.73
N LEU A 163 11.91 9.58 1.14
CA LEU A 163 11.81 9.90 -0.28
C LEU A 163 12.13 11.38 -0.54
N HIS A 164 13.24 11.62 -1.25
CA HIS A 164 13.66 12.95 -1.66
C HIS A 164 13.88 12.98 -3.17
N ILE A 165 13.03 13.72 -3.89
CA ILE A 165 13.14 13.85 -5.34
C ILE A 165 13.92 15.12 -5.68
N ARG A 166 15.02 14.94 -6.42
CA ARG A 166 15.89 16.06 -6.77
C ARG A 166 15.21 17.01 -7.75
N GLY A 167 15.08 18.27 -7.37
CA GLY A 167 14.52 19.31 -8.24
C GLY A 167 13.00 19.47 -8.16
N VAL A 168 12.32 18.73 -7.29
CA VAL A 168 10.93 18.96 -6.91
C VAL A 168 10.91 19.69 -5.57
N GLU A 169 10.23 20.84 -5.51
CA GLU A 169 10.14 21.64 -4.26
C GLU A 169 9.12 21.07 -3.26
N GLU A 170 8.09 20.38 -3.74
CA GLU A 170 7.08 19.75 -2.89
C GLU A 170 7.57 18.41 -2.35
N ASP A 171 7.48 18.22 -1.04
CA ASP A 171 7.73 16.93 -0.42
C ASP A 171 6.53 15.97 -0.56
N PHE A 172 6.83 14.66 -0.51
CA PHE A 172 5.82 13.60 -0.61
C PHE A 172 4.67 13.80 0.40
N THR A 173 5.04 14.19 1.61
CA THR A 173 4.13 14.42 2.73
C THR A 173 3.08 15.48 2.42
N ASN A 174 3.48 16.66 1.93
CA ASN A 174 2.57 17.75 1.63
C ASN A 174 1.60 17.36 0.52
N MET A 175 2.09 16.64 -0.48
CA MET A 175 1.28 16.16 -1.59
C MET A 175 0.26 15.11 -1.13
N LEU A 176 0.66 14.19 -0.23
CA LEU A 176 -0.25 13.23 0.41
C LEU A 176 -1.31 13.93 1.26
N LEU A 177 -0.92 14.92 2.08
CA LEU A 177 -1.85 15.67 2.91
C LEU A 177 -2.83 16.48 2.06
N ASP A 178 -2.39 17.09 0.96
CA ASP A 178 -3.26 17.78 0.02
C ASP A 178 -4.22 16.81 -0.66
N ARG A 179 -3.74 15.61 -1.01
CA ARG A 179 -4.58 14.56 -1.57
C ARG A 179 -5.68 14.12 -0.60
N CYS A 180 -5.34 13.96 0.68
CA CYS A 180 -6.31 13.64 1.74
C CYS A 180 -7.32 14.77 1.95
N HIS A 181 -6.84 16.02 2.04
CA HIS A 181 -7.68 17.20 2.21
C HIS A 181 -8.68 17.35 1.06
N LYS A 182 -8.23 17.23 -0.20
CA LYS A 182 -9.09 17.28 -1.39
C LYS A 182 -10.21 16.23 -1.33
N GLU A 183 -9.91 15.01 -0.90
CA GLU A 183 -10.93 13.95 -0.79
C GLU A 183 -11.93 14.24 0.34
N CYS A 184 -11.47 14.74 1.48
CA CYS A 184 -12.32 15.18 2.59
C CYS A 184 -13.27 16.32 2.19
N VAL A 185 -12.77 17.34 1.47
CA VAL A 185 -13.58 18.48 1.00
C VAL A 185 -14.59 18.03 -0.05
N LYS A 186 -14.15 17.28 -1.08
CA LYS A 186 -15.02 16.73 -2.12
C LYS A 186 -16.19 15.93 -1.51
N ARG A 187 -15.92 15.22 -0.42
CA ARG A 187 -16.93 14.47 0.32
C ARG A 187 -17.93 15.36 1.06
N ASN A 188 -17.51 16.52 1.56
CA ASN A 188 -18.40 17.49 2.20
C ASN A 188 -19.29 18.21 1.17
N ASP A 189 -18.75 18.49 -0.03
CA ASP A 189 -19.44 19.26 -1.08
C ASP A 189 -20.53 18.45 -1.81
N LEU A 190 -20.34 17.15 -1.99
CA LEU A 190 -21.28 16.27 -2.72
C LEU A 190 -22.42 15.72 -1.83
N GLY A 191 -22.47 16.07 -0.54
CA GLY A 191 -23.51 15.61 0.38
C GLY A 191 -23.45 14.11 0.71
N SER A 192 -24.19 13.69 1.75
CA SER A 192 -24.12 12.33 2.31
C SER A 192 -24.73 11.22 1.44
N GLY A 193 -25.17 11.50 0.20
CA GLY A 193 -25.89 10.54 -0.66
C GLY A 193 -25.19 10.18 -1.98
N ASP A 194 -24.17 10.92 -2.38
CA ASP A 194 -23.52 10.74 -3.70
C ASP A 194 -22.36 9.74 -3.70
N PHE A 195 -21.90 9.32 -2.51
CA PHE A 195 -20.86 8.30 -2.37
C PHE A 195 -21.44 6.97 -1.93
N ASP A 196 -20.96 5.89 -2.56
CA ASP A 196 -21.19 4.54 -2.07
C ASP A 196 -20.62 4.38 -0.65
N ASP A 197 -21.42 3.83 0.27
CA ASP A 197 -21.02 3.50 1.64
C ASP A 197 -19.75 2.62 1.65
N ALA A 198 -19.53 1.77 0.64
CA ALA A 198 -18.29 0.98 0.53
C ALA A 198 -17.05 1.85 0.29
N TYR A 199 -17.13 2.79 -0.65
CA TYR A 199 -16.06 3.77 -0.90
C TYR A 199 -15.78 4.58 0.36
N LEU A 200 -16.85 5.01 1.03
CA LEU A 200 -16.75 5.85 2.22
C LEU A 200 -16.09 5.15 3.39
N ARG A 201 -16.43 3.87 3.62
CA ARG A 201 -15.76 3.02 4.60
C ARG A 201 -14.28 2.87 4.27
N GLY A 202 -13.94 2.64 2.99
CA GLY A 202 -12.55 2.52 2.53
C GLY A 202 -11.74 3.79 2.78
N LEU A 203 -12.30 4.95 2.39
CA LEU A 203 -11.71 6.27 2.63
C LEU A 203 -11.50 6.53 4.12
N LEU A 204 -12.55 6.36 4.94
CA LEU A 204 -12.48 6.61 6.37
C LEU A 204 -11.41 5.75 7.04
N LEU A 205 -11.38 4.44 6.73
CA LEU A 205 -10.40 3.53 7.32
C LEU A 205 -8.96 3.88 6.90
N PHE A 206 -8.73 4.23 5.64
CA PHE A 206 -7.38 4.59 5.21
C PHE A 206 -6.91 5.92 5.80
N ILE A 207 -7.79 6.92 5.86
CA ILE A 207 -7.51 8.21 6.51
C ILE A 207 -7.21 8.02 8.00
N ALA A 208 -7.96 7.15 8.69
CA ALA A 208 -7.72 6.81 10.08
C ALA A 208 -6.37 6.10 10.27
N GLU A 209 -6.01 5.18 9.37
CA GLU A 209 -4.71 4.51 9.39
C GLU A 209 -3.56 5.50 9.16
N LEU A 210 -3.66 6.39 8.16
CA LEU A 210 -2.68 7.45 7.94
C LEU A 210 -2.53 8.33 9.18
N PHE A 211 -3.63 8.79 9.78
CA PHE A 211 -3.58 9.59 11.00
C PHE A 211 -2.91 8.85 12.16
N SER A 212 -3.15 7.56 12.31
CA SER A 212 -2.49 6.73 13.32
C SER A 212 -0.98 6.61 13.07
N GLN A 213 -0.58 6.39 11.81
CA GLN A 213 0.81 6.12 11.42
C GLN A 213 1.68 7.36 11.21
N MET A 214 1.12 8.55 11.00
CA MET A 214 1.85 9.79 10.68
C MET A 214 2.63 10.35 11.88
N VAL A 215 3.55 9.55 12.43
CA VAL A 215 4.38 9.85 13.61
C VAL A 215 5.28 11.05 13.35
N PHE A 216 5.88 11.17 12.16
CA PHE A 216 6.76 12.30 11.81
C PHE A 216 6.03 13.65 11.73
N LEU A 217 4.69 13.64 11.61
CA LEU A 217 3.86 14.85 11.62
C LEU A 217 3.32 15.22 13.00
N ARG A 218 3.54 14.39 14.03
CA ARG A 218 3.00 14.66 15.38
C ARG A 218 3.68 15.85 16.05
N GLU A 219 4.89 16.21 15.61
CA GLU A 219 5.58 17.42 16.07
C GLU A 219 5.09 18.68 15.34
N ASP A 220 4.61 18.54 14.10
CA ASP A 220 4.09 19.65 13.30
C ASP A 220 2.55 19.68 13.34
N HIS A 221 2.01 20.64 14.08
CA HIS A 221 0.57 20.93 14.13
C HIS A 221 0.04 21.60 12.85
N SER A 222 0.51 21.15 11.68
CA SER A 222 0.10 21.61 10.36
C SER A 222 -1.42 21.61 10.25
N TYR A 223 -1.95 22.69 9.66
CA TYR A 223 -3.39 22.85 9.47
C TYR A 223 -4.02 21.69 8.69
N LYS A 224 -3.25 21.02 7.82
CA LYS A 224 -3.71 19.86 7.04
C LYS A 224 -3.96 18.64 7.94
N VAL A 225 -3.08 18.38 8.91
CA VAL A 225 -3.25 17.31 9.91
C VAL A 225 -4.44 17.61 10.82
N LYS A 226 -4.60 18.88 11.24
CA LYS A 226 -5.78 19.32 12.00
C LYS A 226 -7.07 19.08 11.23
N HIS A 227 -7.07 19.42 9.95
CA HIS A 227 -8.23 19.21 9.08
C HIS A 227 -8.54 17.71 8.90
N LEU A 228 -7.51 16.87 8.76
CA LEU A 228 -7.67 15.43 8.67
C LEU A 228 -8.31 14.85 9.93
N ALA A 229 -7.81 15.24 11.11
CA ALA A 229 -8.37 14.84 12.40
C ALA A 229 -9.84 15.26 12.53
N ALA A 230 -10.18 16.49 12.13
CA ALA A 230 -11.56 17.00 12.15
C ALA A 230 -12.47 16.30 11.12
N CYS A 231 -11.91 15.82 9.99
CA CYS A 231 -12.67 15.11 8.96
C CYS A 231 -13.14 13.72 9.44
N ILE A 232 -12.36 13.03 10.28
CA ILE A 232 -12.67 11.66 10.73
C ILE A 232 -14.03 11.55 11.45
N PRO A 233 -14.35 12.35 12.48
CA PRO A 233 -15.67 12.34 13.12
C PRO A 233 -16.84 12.65 12.17
N ASN A 234 -16.65 13.60 11.25
CA ASN A 234 -17.68 13.97 10.26
C ASN A 234 -18.01 12.79 9.33
N MET A 235 -16.99 12.04 8.92
CA MET A 235 -17.18 10.85 8.09
C MET A 235 -17.87 9.71 8.84
N MET A 236 -17.55 9.51 10.12
CA MET A 236 -18.24 8.56 11.00
C MET A 236 -19.72 8.91 11.13
N HIS A 237 -20.05 10.18 11.37
CA HIS A 237 -21.44 10.67 11.44
C HIS A 237 -22.24 10.37 10.19
N ALA A 238 -21.63 10.58 9.03
CA ALA A 238 -22.30 10.34 7.77
C ALA A 238 -22.56 8.84 7.54
N LEU A 239 -21.61 7.95 7.86
CA LEU A 239 -21.86 6.51 7.84
C LEU A 239 -22.98 6.11 8.80
N LEU A 240 -23.04 6.71 9.99
CA LEU A 240 -24.07 6.43 11.00
C LEU A 240 -25.46 7.00 10.65
N GLN A 241 -25.62 7.74 9.55
CA GLN A 241 -26.96 8.03 9.00
C GLN A 241 -27.63 6.75 8.47
N SER A 242 -26.82 5.84 7.92
CA SER A 242 -27.22 4.54 7.40
C SER A 242 -26.78 3.45 8.38
N LEU A 243 -27.69 2.97 9.23
CA LEU A 243 -27.39 2.06 10.34
C LEU A 243 -27.20 0.59 9.91
N THR A 244 -26.47 0.38 8.82
CA THR A 244 -26.06 -0.96 8.41
C THR A 244 -24.99 -1.51 9.36
N LYS A 245 -24.95 -2.84 9.50
CA LYS A 245 -23.94 -3.54 10.30
C LYS A 245 -22.51 -3.15 9.90
N GLU A 246 -22.25 -3.02 8.60
CA GLU A 246 -20.93 -2.69 8.07
C GLU A 246 -20.52 -1.25 8.37
N ASN A 247 -21.45 -0.29 8.32
CA ASN A 247 -21.17 1.11 8.67
C ASN A 247 -20.86 1.24 10.16
N ILE A 248 -21.65 0.59 11.02
CA ILE A 248 -21.41 0.54 12.46
C ILE A 248 -20.05 -0.10 12.77
N LYS A 249 -19.77 -1.26 12.16
CA LYS A 249 -18.49 -1.97 12.30
C LYS A 249 -17.31 -1.09 11.88
N CYS A 250 -17.41 -0.41 10.73
CA CYS A 250 -16.37 0.49 10.24
C CYS A 250 -16.11 1.64 11.23
N THR A 251 -17.16 2.32 11.71
CA THR A 251 -17.03 3.38 12.71
C THR A 251 -16.34 2.87 13.98
N ILE A 252 -16.69 1.68 14.45
CA ILE A 252 -16.10 1.09 15.66
C ILE A 252 -14.63 0.73 15.43
N GLN A 253 -14.26 0.19 14.27
CA GLN A 253 -12.87 -0.07 13.92
C GLN A 253 -12.03 1.21 13.93
N VAL A 254 -12.56 2.29 13.35
CA VAL A 254 -11.90 3.60 13.34
C VAL A 254 -11.73 4.15 14.75
N LEU A 255 -12.78 4.11 15.58
CA LEU A 255 -12.69 4.54 16.97
C LEU A 255 -11.64 3.76 17.75
N LYS A 256 -11.56 2.44 17.57
CA LYS A 256 -10.52 1.64 18.22
C LYS A 256 -9.10 2.00 17.74
N LEU A 257 -8.96 2.38 16.48
CA LEU A 257 -7.67 2.73 15.88
C LEU A 257 -7.21 4.14 16.29
N THR A 258 -8.10 5.13 16.26
CA THR A 258 -7.73 6.54 16.39
C THR A 258 -8.35 7.26 17.58
N GLY A 259 -9.34 6.67 18.28
CA GLY A 259 -10.16 7.37 19.26
C GLY A 259 -9.36 8.03 20.38
N ALA A 260 -8.39 7.31 20.94
CA ALA A 260 -7.52 7.85 21.98
C ALA A 260 -6.64 9.01 21.47
N CYS A 261 -6.10 8.87 20.25
CA CYS A 261 -5.29 9.92 19.62
C CYS A 261 -6.13 11.14 19.23
N LEU A 262 -7.38 10.97 18.80
CA LEU A 262 -8.30 12.06 18.48
C LEU A 262 -8.65 12.87 19.72
N GLU A 263 -8.94 12.20 20.84
CA GLU A 263 -9.22 12.89 22.12
C GLU A 263 -8.00 13.67 22.63
N ASP A 264 -6.80 13.11 22.50
CA ASP A 264 -5.56 13.82 22.84
C ASP A 264 -5.35 15.05 21.94
N TYR A 265 -5.64 14.91 20.65
CA TYR A 265 -5.49 15.98 19.67
C TYR A 265 -6.47 17.14 19.91
N GLU A 266 -7.73 16.84 20.25
CA GLU A 266 -8.74 17.84 20.60
C GLU A 266 -8.36 18.62 21.88
N LYS A 267 -7.83 17.92 22.91
CA LYS A 267 -7.37 18.55 24.17
C LYS A 267 -6.23 19.55 23.98
N VAL A 268 -5.34 19.31 23.01
CA VAL A 268 -4.23 20.23 22.67
C VAL A 268 -4.73 21.43 21.86
N GLY A 269 -5.83 21.27 21.10
CA GLY A 269 -6.32 22.24 20.12
C GLY A 269 -7.15 23.40 20.66
N SER A 270 -7.96 23.20 21.70
CA SER A 270 -8.71 24.28 22.38
C SER A 270 -9.41 23.77 23.65
N PRO A 271 -9.14 24.33 24.85
CA PRO A 271 -9.80 23.92 26.09
C PRO A 271 -11.22 24.52 26.31
N GLU A 272 -11.77 25.29 25.35
CA GLU A 272 -12.97 26.12 25.59
C GLU A 272 -14.25 25.71 24.83
N THR A 273 -14.27 24.59 24.10
CA THR A 273 -15.49 24.12 23.40
C THR A 273 -16.01 22.85 24.05
N ASP A 274 -17.08 22.98 24.83
CA ASP A 274 -17.70 21.92 25.66
C ASP A 274 -18.35 20.76 24.87
N CYS A 275 -18.37 20.79 23.52
CA CYS A 275 -18.84 19.68 22.70
C CYS A 275 -17.80 19.32 21.64
N CYS A 276 -17.11 18.20 21.83
CA CYS A 276 -16.13 17.71 20.87
C CYS A 276 -16.83 17.00 19.70
N ALA A 277 -16.25 17.06 18.50
CA ALA A 277 -16.82 16.38 17.33
C ALA A 277 -16.91 14.86 17.58
N LEU A 278 -15.96 14.32 18.33
CA LEU A 278 -15.98 12.93 18.76
C LEU A 278 -17.10 12.61 19.77
N ASP A 279 -17.43 13.53 20.69
CA ASP A 279 -18.51 13.33 21.66
C ASP A 279 -19.84 13.08 20.96
N SER A 280 -20.14 13.88 19.94
CA SER A 280 -21.37 13.71 19.16
C SER A 280 -21.44 12.34 18.45
N VAL A 281 -20.30 11.75 18.05
CA VAL A 281 -20.27 10.37 17.50
C VAL A 281 -20.64 9.36 18.59
N PHE A 282 -20.14 9.54 19.81
CA PHE A 282 -20.46 8.68 20.94
C PHE A 282 -21.90 8.82 21.41
N GLU A 283 -22.46 10.03 21.43
CA GLU A 283 -23.89 10.25 21.65
C GLU A 283 -24.73 9.48 20.63
N LYS A 284 -24.33 9.51 19.35
CA LYS A 284 -25.00 8.76 18.30
C LYS A 284 -24.94 7.26 18.53
N LEU A 285 -23.80 6.74 18.95
CA LEU A 285 -23.64 5.33 19.30
C LEU A 285 -24.49 4.93 20.52
N CYS A 286 -24.63 5.81 21.52
CA CYS A 286 -25.55 5.62 22.64
C CYS A 286 -27.02 5.59 22.20
N GLU A 287 -27.45 6.45 21.26
CA GLU A 287 -28.79 6.36 20.68
C GLU A 287 -29.01 5.02 19.96
N ILE A 288 -28.01 4.57 19.22
CA ILE A 288 -28.05 3.33 18.46
C ILE A 288 -28.17 2.11 19.40
N SER A 289 -27.46 2.10 20.53
CA SER A 289 -27.49 0.98 21.49
C SER A 289 -28.85 0.80 22.17
N GLN A 290 -29.67 1.85 22.22
CA GLN A 290 -31.02 1.82 22.80
C GLN A 290 -32.09 1.34 21.81
N LYS A 291 -31.77 1.22 20.51
CA LYS A 291 -32.73 0.75 19.50
C LYS A 291 -32.97 -0.75 19.66
N LYS A 292 -34.23 -1.17 19.49
CA LYS A 292 -34.61 -2.60 19.58
C LYS A 292 -34.31 -3.40 18.31
N ASP A 293 -34.21 -2.73 17.16
CA ASP A 293 -34.11 -3.37 15.84
C ASP A 293 -32.66 -3.42 15.31
N ILE A 294 -31.66 -3.24 16.17
CA ILE A 294 -30.25 -3.35 15.78
C ILE A 294 -29.79 -4.82 15.75
N ASP A 295 -28.92 -5.15 14.80
CA ASP A 295 -28.21 -6.43 14.75
C ASP A 295 -27.50 -6.72 16.10
N PRO A 296 -27.69 -7.91 16.72
CA PRO A 296 -27.10 -8.21 18.02
C PRO A 296 -25.57 -8.11 18.07
N THR A 297 -24.88 -8.46 16.97
CA THR A 297 -23.42 -8.30 16.89
C THR A 297 -23.04 -6.83 16.87
N ALA A 298 -23.73 -6.01 16.06
CA ALA A 298 -23.51 -4.57 16.02
C ALA A 298 -23.77 -3.92 17.40
N ALA A 299 -24.84 -4.31 18.09
CA ALA A 299 -25.12 -3.83 19.45
C ALA A 299 -23.99 -4.16 20.44
N LEU A 300 -23.45 -5.38 20.38
CA LEU A 300 -22.31 -5.78 21.20
C LEU A 300 -21.05 -4.98 20.87
N MET A 301 -20.75 -4.77 19.58
CA MET A 301 -19.61 -3.94 19.17
C MET A 301 -19.76 -2.50 19.71
N VAL A 302 -20.96 -1.91 19.61
CA VAL A 302 -21.26 -0.57 20.13
C VAL A 302 -21.03 -0.54 21.62
N LYS A 303 -21.61 -1.47 22.38
CA LYS A 303 -21.41 -1.57 23.83
C LYS A 303 -19.92 -1.63 24.19
N ASN A 304 -19.14 -2.49 23.52
CA ASN A 304 -17.73 -2.66 23.81
C ASN A 304 -16.90 -1.39 23.55
N VAL A 305 -17.21 -0.61 22.51
CA VAL A 305 -16.48 0.65 22.25
C VAL A 305 -16.87 1.76 23.24
N LEU A 306 -18.12 1.79 23.71
CA LEU A 306 -18.55 2.70 24.79
C LEU A 306 -17.77 2.40 26.07
N GLU A 307 -17.73 1.13 26.48
CA GLU A 307 -16.94 0.67 27.65
C GLU A 307 -15.44 0.94 27.47
N LEU A 308 -14.90 0.75 26.26
CA LEU A 308 -13.50 1.06 25.97
C LEU A 308 -13.19 2.54 26.19
N ARG A 309 -14.07 3.44 25.74
CA ARG A 309 -13.94 4.88 25.95
C ARG A 309 -14.02 5.23 27.44
N GLU A 310 -15.00 4.68 28.16
CA GLU A 310 -15.17 4.88 29.61
C GLU A 310 -13.92 4.43 30.40
N ARG A 311 -13.25 3.39 29.93
CA ARG A 311 -11.99 2.89 30.50
C ARG A 311 -10.76 3.60 29.92
N ASN A 312 -10.93 4.82 29.42
CA ASN A 312 -9.86 5.66 28.86
C ASN A 312 -9.01 4.91 27.82
N TRP A 313 -9.67 4.18 26.93
CA TRP A 313 -9.04 3.38 25.86
C TRP A 313 -8.08 2.29 26.36
N GLY A 314 -8.24 1.85 27.61
CA GLY A 314 -7.34 0.88 28.25
C GLY A 314 -6.02 1.50 28.73
N ARG A 315 -5.88 2.83 28.67
CA ARG A 315 -4.76 3.55 29.28
C ARG A 315 -5.01 3.61 30.78
N SER A 316 -4.40 2.68 31.54
CA SER A 316 -4.35 2.78 33.00
C SER A 316 -3.83 4.17 33.36
N SER A 317 -4.60 4.94 34.13
CA SER A 317 -4.14 6.21 34.68
C SER A 317 -2.82 5.94 35.39
N SER A 318 -1.72 6.25 34.72
CA SER A 318 -0.40 6.26 35.33
C SER A 318 -0.36 7.53 36.18
N SER A 319 -1.18 7.56 37.24
CA SER A 319 -0.97 8.50 38.31
C SER A 319 0.40 8.15 38.87
N SER A 320 1.34 9.05 38.69
CA SER A 320 2.62 9.08 39.37
C SER A 320 2.39 9.11 40.88
N SER A 321 2.10 7.95 41.46
CA SER A 321 2.26 7.69 42.88
C SER A 321 3.51 6.84 43.00
N SER A 322 4.55 7.46 43.56
CA SER A 322 5.71 6.76 44.12
C SER A 322 5.25 5.48 44.84
N PRO A 323 5.98 4.36 44.75
CA PRO A 323 5.51 3.10 45.29
C PRO A 323 5.44 3.22 46.81
N SER A 324 4.23 3.37 47.33
CA SER A 324 3.95 3.02 48.71
C SER A 324 3.79 1.51 48.73
N ALA A 325 4.72 0.84 49.39
CA ALA A 325 4.67 -0.59 49.61
C ALA A 325 3.34 -0.97 50.28
N GLY A 326 2.53 -1.80 49.62
CA GLY A 326 1.41 -2.48 50.25
C GLY A 326 0.18 -2.65 49.37
N GLN A 327 0.14 -3.75 48.63
CA GLN A 327 -0.87 -4.82 48.67
C GLN A 327 -0.87 -5.54 47.32
N ALA A 328 -0.66 -6.86 47.37
CA ALA A 328 -0.64 -7.73 46.22
C ALA A 328 -2.02 -7.72 45.54
N ASP A 329 -2.05 -7.31 44.28
CA ASP A 329 -3.19 -7.51 43.38
C ASP A 329 -3.00 -8.87 42.70
N ASP A 330 -3.90 -9.80 42.99
CA ASP A 330 -3.88 -11.22 42.60
C ASP A 330 -4.19 -11.46 41.10
N SER A 331 -3.91 -10.49 40.23
CA SER A 331 -4.32 -10.55 38.82
C SER A 331 -3.28 -10.07 37.81
N LEU A 332 -1.99 -10.13 38.17
CA LEU A 332 -0.89 -10.03 37.21
C LEU A 332 -0.57 -11.42 36.63
N PRO A 333 -0.24 -11.53 35.32
CA PRO A 333 0.20 -12.79 34.74
C PRO A 333 1.49 -13.25 35.43
N ILE A 334 1.43 -14.40 36.10
CA ILE A 334 2.59 -15.05 36.71
C ILE A 334 3.44 -15.64 35.59
N THR A 335 4.71 -15.25 35.54
CA THR A 335 5.71 -15.87 34.68
C THR A 335 6.06 -17.25 35.25
N CYS A 336 5.72 -18.30 34.53
CA CYS A 336 6.06 -19.67 34.89
C CYS A 336 7.23 -20.16 34.03
N GLY A 337 8.14 -20.91 34.64
CA GLY A 337 9.18 -21.64 33.94
C GLY A 337 8.61 -22.77 33.05
N PRO A 338 9.46 -23.41 32.22
CA PRO A 338 9.06 -24.53 31.37
C PRO A 338 8.59 -25.77 32.16
N ASP A 339 8.90 -25.83 33.45
CA ASP A 339 8.41 -26.80 34.42
C ASP A 339 7.05 -26.44 35.02
N GLY A 340 6.46 -25.31 34.64
CA GLY A 340 5.18 -24.82 35.14
C GLY A 340 5.25 -24.21 36.54
N VAL A 341 6.45 -24.03 37.11
CA VAL A 341 6.66 -23.44 38.43
C VAL A 341 6.79 -21.92 38.29
N PRO A 342 6.16 -21.11 39.16
CA PRO A 342 6.36 -19.67 39.19
C PRO A 342 7.85 -19.35 39.35
N VAL A 343 8.36 -18.51 38.45
CA VAL A 343 9.76 -18.07 38.48
C VAL A 343 10.00 -17.31 39.80
N SER A 344 11.06 -17.66 40.52
CA SER A 344 11.42 -16.94 41.75
C SER A 344 11.84 -15.49 41.45
N ILE A 345 11.77 -14.62 42.44
CA ILE A 345 12.16 -13.20 42.31
C ILE A 345 13.63 -13.05 41.88
N GLU A 346 14.48 -13.97 42.33
CA GLU A 346 15.89 -14.01 41.96
C GLU A 346 16.08 -14.40 40.48
N GLU A 347 15.30 -15.37 39.99
CA GLU A 347 15.32 -15.81 38.60
C GLU A 347 14.67 -14.77 37.66
N GLU A 348 13.62 -14.09 38.10
CA GLU A 348 12.97 -13.01 37.35
C GLU A 348 13.93 -11.85 37.12
N ARG A 349 14.72 -11.49 38.13
CA ARG A 349 15.81 -10.50 37.98
C ARG A 349 16.89 -10.97 37.02
N PHE A 350 17.29 -12.23 37.09
CA PHE A 350 18.30 -12.80 36.20
C PHE A 350 17.85 -12.75 34.73
N ILE A 351 16.60 -13.12 34.45
CA ILE A 351 16.01 -13.04 33.10
C ILE A 351 15.96 -11.60 32.61
N GLN A 352 15.55 -10.66 33.47
CA GLN A 352 15.48 -9.25 33.12
C GLN A 352 16.87 -8.65 32.83
N GLU A 353 17.90 -9.08 33.58
CA GLU A 353 19.30 -8.72 33.37
C GLU A 353 19.85 -9.32 32.07
N LEU A 354 19.48 -10.55 31.71
CA LEU A 354 19.84 -11.17 30.44
C LEU A 354 19.25 -10.41 29.25
N LEU A 355 17.95 -10.08 29.30
CA LEU A 355 17.26 -9.33 28.24
C LEU A 355 17.82 -7.91 28.07
N LEU A 356 18.23 -7.27 29.17
CA LEU A 356 18.91 -5.97 29.13
C LEU A 356 20.33 -6.09 28.58
N THR A 357 21.02 -7.20 28.83
CA THR A 357 22.37 -7.47 28.32
C THR A 357 22.35 -7.80 26.83
N GLU A 358 21.39 -8.60 26.35
CA GLU A 358 21.16 -8.88 24.92
C GLU A 358 20.79 -7.61 24.13
N ARG A 359 20.07 -6.66 24.75
CA ARG A 359 19.74 -5.37 24.14
C ARG A 359 20.96 -4.45 23.99
N MET A 360 22.08 -4.72 24.66
CA MET A 360 23.20 -3.78 24.80
C MET A 360 24.57 -4.37 24.42
N GLY A 361 24.64 -5.66 24.09
CA GLY A 361 25.84 -6.35 23.63
C GLY A 361 25.67 -6.95 22.24
N ASN A 362 26.31 -6.34 21.25
CA ASN A 362 26.75 -7.04 20.04
C ASN A 362 27.53 -8.30 20.46
N ILE A 363 26.97 -9.48 20.22
CA ILE A 363 27.74 -10.72 20.15
C ILE A 363 27.48 -11.32 18.78
N GLU A 364 28.51 -11.22 17.93
CA GLU A 364 28.67 -12.06 16.75
C GLU A 364 28.61 -13.53 17.17
N MET A 365 27.57 -14.24 16.74
CA MET A 365 27.59 -15.70 16.67
C MET A 365 27.83 -16.09 15.23
N SER A 366 29.11 -16.16 14.87
CA SER A 366 29.61 -16.79 13.65
C SER A 366 30.00 -18.24 13.95
N ASP A 367 29.04 -19.16 13.81
CA ASP A 367 29.10 -20.43 13.07
C ASP A 367 27.65 -20.99 13.15
N GLY A 368 27.07 -21.68 12.17
CA GLY A 368 27.63 -22.64 11.25
C GLY A 368 26.62 -23.78 11.07
N SER A 369 25.38 -23.49 10.67
CA SER A 369 24.53 -24.50 10.03
C SER A 369 23.47 -23.85 9.14
N GLY A 370 23.57 -24.15 7.85
CA GLY A 370 22.60 -23.74 6.86
C GLY A 370 21.33 -24.56 7.00
N TYR A 371 20.24 -23.89 7.37
CA TYR A 371 18.90 -24.29 6.96
C TYR A 371 18.18 -23.02 6.51
N ALA A 372 18.37 -22.70 5.23
CA ALA A 372 17.38 -21.92 4.51
C ALA A 372 16.10 -22.75 4.52
N ASN A 373 15.22 -22.50 5.49
CA ASN A 373 13.93 -23.17 5.54
C ASN A 373 13.06 -22.52 4.45
N ASN A 374 13.13 -23.15 3.29
CA ASN A 374 12.29 -22.91 2.13
C ASN A 374 10.85 -23.29 2.51
N CYS A 375 10.13 -22.41 3.19
CA CYS A 375 8.75 -22.64 3.68
C CYS A 375 7.69 -22.73 2.56
N CYS A 376 8.11 -22.96 1.31
CA CYS A 376 7.24 -23.05 0.14
C CYS A 376 7.53 -24.32 -0.66
N ASN A 377 7.67 -25.46 0.00
CA ASN A 377 7.46 -26.76 -0.65
C ASN A 377 6.26 -27.43 0.02
N ASP A 378 5.11 -27.30 -0.62
CA ASP A 378 3.85 -27.95 -0.30
C ASP A 378 3.86 -29.41 -0.78
N ASP A 379 4.95 -30.13 -0.50
CA ASP A 379 5.03 -31.57 -0.69
C ASP A 379 4.67 -32.20 0.66
N MET A 380 3.36 -32.40 0.86
CA MET A 380 2.81 -33.12 2.00
C MET A 380 3.45 -34.52 2.03
N ASP A 381 4.35 -34.74 2.99
CA ASP A 381 5.11 -35.98 3.10
C ASP A 381 4.15 -37.17 3.25
N ASP A 382 4.16 -38.11 2.30
CA ASP A 382 3.23 -39.25 2.23
C ASP A 382 3.25 -40.08 3.52
N GLU A 383 4.38 -40.06 4.23
CA GLU A 383 4.57 -40.70 5.53
C GLU A 383 3.72 -40.04 6.64
N ILE A 384 3.61 -38.71 6.64
CA ILE A 384 2.80 -37.97 7.62
C ILE A 384 1.30 -38.18 7.34
N ALA A 385 0.90 -38.21 6.07
CA ALA A 385 -0.48 -38.51 5.68
C ALA A 385 -0.89 -39.93 6.12
N ALA A 386 -0.01 -40.92 5.92
CA ALA A 386 -0.25 -42.29 6.36
C ALA A 386 -0.37 -42.42 7.88
N ALA A 387 0.51 -41.75 8.64
CA ALA A 387 0.46 -41.74 10.10
C ALA A 387 -0.83 -41.11 10.64
N TYR A 388 -1.33 -40.05 9.98
CA TYR A 388 -2.60 -39.43 10.34
C TYR A 388 -3.80 -40.34 10.07
N GLU A 389 -3.81 -41.07 8.94
CA GLU A 389 -4.85 -42.07 8.67
C GLU A 389 -4.84 -43.22 9.67
N GLU A 390 -3.67 -43.66 10.11
CA GLU A 390 -3.54 -44.72 11.12
C GLU A 390 -4.09 -44.24 12.48
N PHE A 391 -3.78 -43.00 12.86
CA PHE A 391 -4.35 -42.37 14.05
C PHE A 391 -5.88 -42.27 14.01
N LEU A 392 -6.48 -41.91 12.87
CA LEU A 392 -7.95 -41.89 12.73
C LEU A 392 -8.57 -43.28 12.89
N LYS A 393 -7.90 -44.31 12.37
CA LYS A 393 -8.35 -45.70 12.50
C LYS A 393 -8.26 -46.20 13.96
N GLU A 394 -7.24 -45.77 14.71
CA GLU A 394 -7.11 -46.12 16.13
C GLU A 394 -8.03 -45.32 17.05
N SER A 395 -8.32 -44.06 16.72
CA SER A 395 -9.16 -43.17 17.54
C SER A 395 -10.66 -43.34 17.33
N GLY A 396 -11.08 -44.20 16.40
CA GLY A 396 -12.48 -44.66 16.28
C GLY A 396 -13.48 -43.56 15.93
N GLN A 397 -13.14 -42.66 15.01
CA GLN A 397 -14.11 -41.81 14.31
C GLN A 397 -14.51 -42.40 12.95
#